data_AF-A0A6B3HAT6-F1
#
_entry.id   AF-A0A6B3HAT6-F1
#
_cell.length_a   1.000
_cell.length_b   1.000
_cell.length_c   1.000
_cell.angle_alpha   90.00
_cell.angle_beta   90.00
_cell.angle_gamma   90.00
#
_symmetry.space_group_name_H-M   'P 1'
#
loop_
_entity.id
_entity.type
_entity.pdbx_description
1 polymer ?
#
loop_
_entity_poly.entity_id
_entity_poly.type
_entity_poly.pdbx_seq_one_letter_code
_entity_poly.pdbx_strand_id
1 'polypeptide(L)'
;ERKPVLLVEKGAKFIEVDGSGVRFATVDRAPEGVPLLELKPARSASLRRFGSDRLLQEAVQVAGELPTGVAGDTEAVRVTSYDGISLRLTRDRVVTWGSSEDGAVKARVLTALMKAAPKAGHFDVSAPTAPAVSAS
;
A
#
# COMPACT_ATOMS: atom_id res chain seq x y z
N GLU A 1 -22.89 -0.58 4.49
CA GLU A 1 -21.89 -0.98 5.51
C GLU A 1 -20.53 -0.46 5.07
N ARG A 2 -19.69 0.03 6.00
CA ARG A 2 -18.32 0.49 5.67
C ARG A 2 -17.43 -0.72 5.40
N LYS A 3 -16.54 -0.60 4.41
CA LYS A 3 -15.55 -1.64 4.08
C LYS A 3 -14.15 -1.15 4.41
N PRO A 4 -13.35 -1.93 5.16
CA PRO A 4 -11.97 -1.58 5.42
C PRO A 4 -11.12 -1.75 4.15
N VAL A 5 -10.17 -0.84 3.95
CA VAL A 5 -9.14 -0.92 2.91
C VAL A 5 -7.73 -0.97 3.51
N LEU A 6 -7.58 -0.55 4.76
CA LEU A 6 -6.34 -0.60 5.52
C LEU A 6 -6.64 -0.92 6.99
N LEU A 7 -5.64 -1.49 7.66
CA LEU A 7 -5.63 -1.71 9.10
C LEU A 7 -4.49 -0.93 9.74
N VAL A 8 -4.74 -0.30 10.89
CA VAL A 8 -3.69 0.30 11.72
C VAL A 8 -3.54 -0.52 12.99
N GLU A 9 -2.33 -1.01 13.26
CA GLU A 9 -2.05 -1.73 14.51
C GLU A 9 -2.18 -0.80 15.73
N LYS A 10 -2.86 -1.31 16.77
CA LYS A 10 -2.98 -0.65 18.07
C LYS A 10 -2.80 -1.69 19.17
N GLY A 11 -1.55 -1.92 19.56
CA GLY A 11 -1.20 -2.98 20.50
C GLY A 11 -1.52 -4.34 19.89
N ALA A 12 -2.36 -5.14 20.57
CA ALA A 12 -2.81 -6.44 20.07
C ALA A 12 -4.10 -6.38 19.19
N LYS A 13 -4.60 -5.17 18.91
CA LYS A 13 -5.84 -4.94 18.12
C LYS A 13 -5.54 -4.20 16.83
N PHE A 14 -6.53 -4.15 15.95
CA PHE A 14 -6.46 -3.45 14.67
C PHE A 14 -7.57 -2.40 14.58
N ILE A 15 -7.24 -1.22 14.08
CA ILE A 15 -8.21 -0.18 13.71
C ILE A 15 -8.48 -0.28 12.22
N GLU A 16 -9.74 -0.41 11.86
CA GLU A 16 -10.19 -0.45 10.48
C GLU A 16 -10.31 0.96 9.89
N VAL A 17 -9.73 1.16 8.70
CA VAL A 17 -9.79 2.39 7.92
C VAL A 17 -10.52 2.13 6.62
N ASP A 18 -11.52 2.95 6.31
CA ASP A 18 -12.27 2.84 5.05
C ASP A 18 -11.61 3.60 3.88
N GLY A 19 -12.21 3.48 2.69
CA GLY A 19 -11.74 4.13 1.46
C GLY A 19 -11.77 5.67 1.47
N SER A 20 -12.33 6.30 2.52
CA SER A 20 -12.26 7.76 2.74
C SER A 20 -11.19 8.15 3.77
N GLY A 21 -10.42 7.18 4.25
CA GLY A 21 -9.40 7.35 5.28
C GLY A 21 -9.95 7.57 6.69
N VAL A 22 -11.21 7.20 6.92
CA VAL A 22 -11.80 7.31 8.26
C VAL A 22 -11.60 6.01 9.03
N ARG A 23 -11.04 6.13 10.24
CA ARG A 23 -10.98 5.06 11.24
C ARG A 23 -12.37 4.85 11.82
N PHE A 24 -12.95 3.66 11.65
CA PHE A 24 -14.37 3.46 11.97
C PHE A 24 -14.66 2.31 12.94
N ALA A 25 -13.75 1.36 13.09
CA ALA A 25 -13.93 0.22 14.00
C ALA A 25 -12.60 -0.24 14.58
N THR A 26 -12.68 -1.00 15.67
CA THR A 26 -11.52 -1.67 16.29
C THR A 26 -11.87 -3.13 16.48
N VAL A 27 -11.01 -4.02 15.96
CA VAL A 27 -11.21 -5.46 15.93
C VAL A 27 -10.01 -6.17 16.58
N ASP A 28 -10.26 -7.35 17.14
CA ASP A 28 -9.22 -8.14 17.81
C ASP A 28 -8.40 -9.01 16.83
N ARG A 29 -8.88 -9.19 15.60
CA ARG A 29 -8.19 -9.94 14.54
C ARG A 29 -8.26 -9.17 13.22
N ALA A 30 -7.15 -9.18 12.48
CA ALA A 30 -7.10 -8.59 11.15
C ALA A 30 -8.08 -9.33 10.21
N PRO A 31 -9.01 -8.62 9.54
CA PRO A 31 -9.80 -9.18 8.45
C PRO A 31 -8.90 -9.71 7.32
N GLU A 32 -9.32 -10.81 6.71
CA GLU A 32 -8.58 -11.40 5.59
C GLU A 32 -8.56 -10.46 4.38
N GLY A 33 -7.40 -10.37 3.72
CA GLY A 33 -7.22 -9.58 2.50
C GLY A 33 -7.22 -8.05 2.71
N VAL A 34 -7.14 -7.57 3.95
CA VAL A 34 -6.98 -6.13 4.25
C VAL A 34 -5.56 -5.86 4.74
N PRO A 35 -4.76 -5.06 4.01
CA PRO A 35 -3.36 -4.85 4.35
C PRO A 35 -3.17 -3.98 5.60
N LEU A 36 -2.06 -4.23 6.31
CA LEU A 36 -1.60 -3.38 7.39
C LEU A 36 -0.98 -2.09 6.84
N LEU A 37 -1.26 -0.97 7.49
CA LEU A 37 -0.61 0.29 7.23
C LEU A 37 0.63 0.43 8.11
N GLU A 38 1.80 0.42 7.49
CA GLU A 38 3.08 0.66 8.14
C GLU A 38 3.54 2.10 7.89
N LEU A 39 3.18 3.02 8.78
CA LEU A 39 3.83 4.33 8.81
C LEU A 39 5.15 4.24 9.56
N LYS A 40 6.26 4.49 8.87
CA LYS A 40 7.57 4.61 9.54
C LYS A 40 7.60 5.79 10.54
N PRO A 41 8.44 5.71 11.59
CA PRO A 41 8.19 6.42 12.84
C PRO A 41 8.26 7.94 12.75
N ALA A 42 7.62 8.54 13.77
CA ALA A 42 7.20 9.91 14.01
C ALA A 42 8.20 11.08 13.82
N ARG A 43 9.33 10.91 13.11
CA ARG A 43 10.39 11.93 12.95
C ARG A 43 10.78 12.24 11.50
N SER A 44 10.12 11.65 10.50
CA SER A 44 10.44 11.95 9.09
C SER A 44 10.09 13.41 8.73
N ALA A 45 10.85 14.01 7.82
CA ALA A 45 10.57 15.36 7.32
C ALA A 45 9.19 15.43 6.64
N SER A 46 8.78 14.35 5.95
CA SER A 46 7.47 14.24 5.34
C SER A 46 6.34 14.26 6.36
N LEU A 47 6.48 13.58 7.51
CA LEU A 47 5.45 13.64 8.55
C LEU A 47 5.30 15.07 9.11
N ARG A 48 6.40 15.81 9.31
CA ARG A 48 6.34 17.21 9.74
C ARG A 48 5.65 18.11 8.71
N ARG A 49 5.84 17.83 7.41
CA ARG A 49 5.30 18.64 6.32
C ARG A 49 3.83 18.35 6.03
N PHE A 50 3.45 17.07 6.01
CA PHE A 50 2.15 16.63 5.52
C PHE A 50 1.21 16.17 6.65
N GLY A 51 1.74 15.82 7.82
CA GLY A 51 0.96 15.23 8.91
C GLY A 51 0.58 13.76 8.65
N SER A 52 0.19 13.06 9.71
CA SER A 52 -0.17 11.63 9.64
C SER A 52 -1.41 11.37 8.81
N ASP A 53 -2.39 12.27 8.87
CA ASP A 53 -3.66 12.08 8.17
C ASP A 53 -3.51 12.21 6.66
N ARG A 54 -2.66 13.13 6.18
CA ARG A 54 -2.37 13.19 4.74
C ARG A 54 -1.66 11.94 4.26
N LEU A 55 -0.66 11.46 5.00
CA LEU A 55 0.06 10.23 4.64
C LEU A 55 -0.85 8.99 4.70
N LEU A 56 -1.82 8.96 5.62
CA LEU A 56 -2.87 7.95 5.63
C LEU A 56 -3.72 8.01 4.35
N GLN A 57 -4.12 9.21 3.92
CA GLN A 57 -4.89 9.38 2.68
C GLN A 57 -4.12 8.89 1.45
N GLU A 58 -2.81 9.16 1.36
CA GLU A 58 -1.99 8.63 0.27
C GLU A 58 -2.01 7.09 0.25
N ALA A 59 -1.87 6.45 1.41
CA ALA A 59 -1.92 4.98 1.50
C ALA A 59 -3.30 4.41 1.13
N VAL A 60 -4.38 5.08 1.56
CA VAL A 60 -5.76 4.70 1.23
C VAL A 60 -5.98 4.77 -0.29
N GLN A 61 -5.49 5.83 -0.93
CA GLN A 61 -5.58 5.99 -2.37
C GLN A 61 -4.80 4.90 -3.10
N VAL A 62 -3.56 4.60 -2.67
CA VAL A 62 -2.78 3.50 -3.25
C VAL A 62 -3.50 2.15 -3.11
N ALA A 63 -4.02 1.83 -1.92
CA ALA A 63 -4.76 0.59 -1.67
C ALA A 63 -6.00 0.46 -2.57
N GLY A 64 -6.70 1.57 -2.83
CA GLY A 64 -7.87 1.61 -3.71
C GLY A 64 -7.56 1.42 -5.20
N GLU A 65 -6.32 1.70 -5.64
CA GLU A 65 -5.88 1.58 -7.04
C GLU A 65 -5.28 0.21 -7.37
N LEU A 66 -5.09 -0.66 -6.36
CA LEU A 66 -4.47 -1.97 -6.58
C LEU A 66 -5.35 -2.86 -7.48
N PRO A 67 -4.77 -3.56 -8.47
CA PRO A 67 -5.48 -4.62 -9.19
C PRO A 67 -6.00 -5.67 -8.20
N THR A 68 -7.19 -6.22 -8.42
CA THR A 68 -7.86 -7.13 -7.45
C THR A 68 -6.97 -8.27 -6.95
N GLY A 69 -6.19 -8.89 -7.84
CA GLY A 69 -5.25 -9.95 -7.44
C GLY A 69 -4.12 -9.45 -6.55
N VAL A 70 -3.56 -8.26 -6.84
CA VAL A 70 -2.52 -7.63 -6.02
C VAL A 70 -3.10 -7.20 -4.68
N ALA A 71 -4.30 -6.62 -4.65
CA ALA A 71 -4.97 -6.21 -3.43
C ALA A 71 -5.13 -7.41 -2.46
N GLY A 72 -5.60 -8.55 -2.97
CA GLY A 72 -5.74 -9.78 -2.17
C GLY A 72 -4.41 -10.37 -1.68
N ASP A 73 -3.32 -10.14 -2.41
CA ASP A 73 -1.98 -10.57 -2.03
C ASP A 73 -1.22 -9.53 -1.18
N THR A 74 -1.75 -8.34 -0.96
CA THR A 74 -1.03 -7.28 -0.23
C THR A 74 -1.15 -7.51 1.28
N GLU A 75 -0.01 -7.70 1.94
CA GLU A 75 0.07 -7.88 3.39
C GLU A 75 0.26 -6.54 4.10
N ALA A 76 1.01 -5.61 3.50
CA ALA A 76 1.24 -4.29 4.06
C ALA A 76 1.41 -3.19 3.00
N VAL A 77 0.90 -2.00 3.31
CA VAL A 77 1.20 -0.74 2.63
C VAL A 77 2.13 0.06 3.52
N ARG A 78 3.36 0.26 3.08
CA ARG A 78 4.38 0.96 3.83
C ARG A 78 4.57 2.36 3.31
N VAL A 79 4.49 3.33 4.20
CA VAL A 79 4.66 4.76 3.90
C VAL A 79 5.89 5.29 4.62
N THR A 80 6.90 5.70 3.86
CA THR A 80 8.12 6.33 4.39
C THR A 80 8.15 7.85 4.17
N SER A 81 7.53 8.31 3.09
CA SER A 81 7.33 9.72 2.72
C SER A 81 6.05 9.85 1.89
N TYR A 82 5.69 11.08 1.52
CA TYR A 82 4.53 11.36 0.66
C TYR A 82 4.61 10.64 -0.71
N ASP A 83 5.82 10.55 -1.25
CA ASP A 83 6.19 9.93 -2.52
C ASP A 83 6.92 8.59 -2.34
N GLY A 84 6.95 8.06 -1.12
CA GLY A 84 7.69 6.86 -0.76
C GLY A 84 6.74 5.80 -0.21
N ILE A 85 5.90 5.28 -1.09
CA ILE A 85 4.97 4.19 -0.78
C ILE A 85 5.46 2.90 -1.44
N SER A 86 5.40 1.82 -0.68
CA SER A 86 5.71 0.47 -1.16
C SER A 86 4.69 -0.54 -0.63
N LEU A 87 4.51 -1.63 -1.35
CA LEU A 87 3.63 -2.73 -0.99
C LEU A 87 4.49 -3.94 -0.66
N ARG A 88 4.19 -4.61 0.44
CA ARG A 88 4.66 -5.96 0.71
C ARG A 88 3.54 -6.92 0.39
N LEU A 89 3.81 -7.83 -0.53
CA LEU A 89 2.87 -8.87 -0.94
C LEU A 89 3.25 -10.22 -0.32
N THR A 90 2.35 -11.19 -0.43
CA THR A 90 2.65 -12.58 -0.13
C THR A 90 3.87 -13.08 -0.90
N ARG A 91 4.51 -14.14 -0.38
CA ARG A 91 5.74 -14.73 -0.95
C ARG A 91 6.92 -13.75 -1.01
N ASP A 92 6.99 -12.84 -0.03
CA ASP A 92 8.06 -11.86 0.14
C ASP A 92 8.30 -10.95 -1.08
N ARG A 93 7.26 -10.71 -1.89
CA ARG A 93 7.36 -9.80 -3.04
C ARG A 93 7.17 -8.36 -2.61
N VAL A 94 7.85 -7.44 -3.28
CA VAL A 94 7.79 -6.01 -3.01
C VAL A 94 7.41 -5.25 -4.27
N VAL A 95 6.52 -4.26 -4.11
CA VAL A 95 6.21 -3.27 -5.15
C VAL A 95 6.64 -1.90 -4.67
N THR A 96 7.54 -1.24 -5.39
CA THR A 96 7.81 0.19 -5.23
C THR A 96 6.75 0.97 -6.00
N TRP A 97 5.92 1.73 -5.30
CA TRP A 97 4.77 2.44 -5.88
C TRP A 97 5.03 3.95 -6.06
N GLY A 98 5.82 4.55 -5.18
CA GLY A 98 6.09 5.99 -5.18
C GLY A 98 4.95 6.79 -4.54
N SER A 99 4.46 7.85 -5.19
CA SER A 99 3.27 8.61 -4.79
C SER A 99 1.95 7.94 -5.23
N SER A 100 0.82 8.43 -4.73
CA SER A 100 -0.52 7.99 -5.19
C SER A 100 -0.89 8.43 -6.61
N GLU A 101 -0.09 9.31 -7.22
CA GLU A 101 -0.32 9.83 -8.57
C GLU A 101 -0.19 8.73 -9.61
N ASP A 102 -0.91 8.91 -10.72
CA ASP A 102 -0.98 7.97 -11.85
C ASP A 102 -1.40 6.54 -11.47
N GLY A 103 -2.14 6.37 -10.36
CA GLY A 103 -2.48 5.06 -9.79
C GLY A 103 -3.05 4.06 -10.81
N ALA A 104 -4.01 4.49 -11.62
CA ALA A 104 -4.60 3.65 -12.66
C ALA A 104 -3.58 3.20 -13.73
N VAL A 105 -2.58 4.04 -14.06
CA VAL A 105 -1.52 3.67 -15.01
C VAL A 105 -0.55 2.70 -14.35
N LYS A 106 -0.12 2.98 -13.12
CA LYS A 106 0.77 2.11 -12.33
C LYS A 106 0.16 0.72 -12.12
N ALA A 107 -1.14 0.64 -11.83
CA ALA A 107 -1.88 -0.61 -11.68
C ALA A 107 -1.86 -1.48 -12.96
N ARG A 108 -2.05 -0.86 -14.13
CA ARG A 108 -1.97 -1.55 -15.42
C ARG A 108 -0.55 -2.04 -15.70
N VAL A 109 0.46 -1.20 -15.43
CA VAL A 109 1.88 -1.56 -15.59
C VAL A 109 2.25 -2.72 -14.67
N LEU A 110 1.88 -2.66 -13.39
CA LEU A 110 2.14 -3.72 -12.42
C LEU A 110 1.54 -5.06 -12.87
N THR A 111 0.29 -5.04 -13.34
CA THR A 111 -0.38 -6.23 -13.89
C THR A 111 0.42 -6.83 -15.06
N ALA A 112 0.90 -5.98 -15.98
CA ALA A 112 1.70 -6.41 -17.12
C ALA A 112 3.05 -7.00 -16.69
N LEU A 113 3.76 -6.36 -15.76
CA LEU A 113 5.04 -6.84 -15.24
C LEU A 113 4.90 -8.19 -14.53
N MET A 114 3.90 -8.34 -13.65
CA MET A 114 3.68 -9.60 -12.92
C MET A 114 3.32 -10.74 -13.85
N LYS A 115 2.61 -10.45 -14.96
CA LYS A 115 2.33 -11.43 -16.01
C LYS A 115 3.60 -11.81 -16.79
N ALA A 116 4.45 -10.83 -17.13
CA ALA A 116 5.68 -11.04 -17.88
C ALA A 116 6.77 -11.76 -17.06
N ALA A 117 6.83 -11.49 -15.76
CA ALA A 117 7.83 -12.01 -14.84
C ALA A 117 7.18 -12.64 -13.58
N PRO A 118 6.46 -13.76 -13.73
CA PRO A 118 5.66 -14.34 -12.64
C PRO A 118 6.48 -14.86 -11.45
N LYS A 119 7.80 -14.99 -11.59
CA LYS A 119 8.73 -15.44 -10.55
C LYS A 119 9.55 -14.30 -9.92
N ALA A 120 9.37 -13.06 -10.39
CA ALA A 120 10.11 -11.93 -9.86
C ALA A 120 9.70 -11.61 -8.42
N GLY A 121 10.66 -11.06 -7.67
CA GLY A 121 10.50 -10.66 -6.29
C GLY A 121 10.16 -9.19 -6.14
N HIS A 122 10.70 -8.34 -7.02
CA HIS A 122 10.59 -6.89 -6.91
C HIS A 122 10.02 -6.29 -8.20
N PHE A 123 9.09 -5.37 -8.03
CA PHE A 123 8.45 -4.62 -9.11
C PHE A 123 8.53 -3.13 -8.80
N ASP A 124 9.05 -2.32 -9.71
CA ASP A 124 9.05 -0.87 -9.57
C ASP A 124 8.12 -0.26 -10.62
N VAL A 125 7.07 0.39 -10.12
CA VAL A 125 6.10 1.14 -10.93
C VAL A 125 6.03 2.60 -10.52
N SER A 126 6.98 3.09 -9.71
CA SER A 126 7.01 4.48 -9.25
C SER A 126 7.12 5.49 -10.39
N ALA A 127 7.81 5.12 -11.47
CA ALA A 127 7.84 5.83 -12.74
C ALA A 127 7.20 4.94 -13.84
N PRO A 128 5.89 5.07 -14.12
CA PRO A 128 5.17 4.14 -15.00
C PRO A 128 5.64 4.14 -16.48
N THR A 129 6.39 5.16 -16.90
CA THR A 129 7.03 5.23 -18.23
C THR A 129 8.36 4.49 -18.31
N ALA A 130 8.95 4.13 -17.16
CA ALA A 130 10.21 3.38 -17.06
C ALA A 130 10.13 2.34 -15.92
N PRO A 131 9.19 1.38 -15.99
CA PRO A 131 9.06 0.36 -14.95
C PRO A 131 10.22 -0.62 -14.94
N ALA A 132 10.49 -1.20 -13.77
CA ALA A 132 11.54 -2.22 -13.60
C ALA A 132 11.02 -3.47 -12.88
N VAL A 133 11.67 -4.59 -13.13
CA VAL A 133 11.38 -5.87 -12.48
C VAL A 133 12.67 -6.66 -12.27
N SER A 134 12.83 -7.28 -11.10
CA SER A 134 14.01 -8.07 -10.77
C SER A 134 13.69 -9.29 -9.90
N ALA A 135 14.61 -10.25 -9.89
CA ALA A 135 14.58 -11.36 -8.94
C ALA A 135 14.84 -10.85 -7.50
N SER A 136 14.40 -11.64 -6.51
CA SER A 136 14.60 -11.39 -5.09
C SER A 136 16.07 -11.33 -4.68
#